data_AF-A0A7K3Y6I0-F1
#
_entry.id   AF-A0A7K3Y6I0-F1
#
_cell.length_a   1.000
_cell.length_b   1.000
_cell.length_c   1.000
_cell.angle_alpha   90.00
_cell.angle_beta   90.00
_cell.angle_gamma   90.00
#
_symmetry.space_group_name_H-M   'P 1'
#
loop_
_entity.id
_entity.type
_entity.pdbx_description
1 polymer ?
#
loop_
_entity_poly.entity_id
_entity_poly.type
_entity_poly.pdbx_seq_one_letter_code
_entity_poly.pdbx_strand_id
1 'polypeptide(L)' 'DEDAGTEADGSLSAEYCTYCYRDGRFTEPDLTRGQAVAKYATMMASNLGIPIEKAEEMVQQYLAALPRWQE' A
#
# COMPACT_ATOMS: atom_id res chain seq x y z
N ASP A 1 15.00 -1.88 9.17
CA ASP A 1 13.61 -2.37 9.16
C ASP A 1 12.76 -1.76 10.27
N GLU A 2 12.76 -0.43 10.42
CA GLU A 2 11.93 0.22 11.46
C GLU A 2 10.44 0.27 11.10
N ASP A 3 10.11 0.07 9.81
CA ASP A 3 8.74 0.11 9.30
C ASP A 3 8.21 -1.25 8.81
N ALA A 4 8.85 -2.37 9.15
CA ALA A 4 8.34 -3.70 8.77
C ALA A 4 7.04 -4.05 9.51
N GLY A 5 6.10 -4.71 8.83
CA GLY A 5 4.85 -5.19 9.44
C GLY A 5 5.09 -6.38 10.37
N THR A 6 4.03 -6.86 11.04
CA THR A 6 4.11 -8.03 11.92
C THR A 6 3.17 -9.15 11.47
N GLU A 7 3.67 -10.38 11.48
CA GLU A 7 2.87 -11.60 11.31
C GLU A 7 2.07 -11.93 12.57
N ALA A 8 1.15 -12.90 12.50
CA ALA A 8 0.28 -13.27 13.61
C ALA A 8 1.04 -13.81 14.85
N ASP A 9 2.25 -14.34 14.64
CA ASP A 9 3.14 -14.83 15.69
C ASP A 9 4.07 -13.73 16.26
N GLY A 10 3.95 -12.50 15.76
CA GLY A 10 4.77 -11.35 16.15
C GLY A 10 6.12 -11.25 15.43
N SER A 11 6.43 -12.14 14.49
CA SER A 11 7.60 -12.00 13.61
C SER A 11 7.44 -10.86 12.61
N LEU A 12 8.54 -10.34 12.05
CA LEU A 12 8.48 -9.26 11.06
C LEU A 12 8.06 -9.80 9.69
N SER A 13 7.16 -9.07 9.04
CA SER A 13 6.74 -9.37 7.67
C SER A 13 7.84 -8.99 6.69
N ALA A 14 8.20 -9.93 5.80
CA ALA A 14 9.18 -9.69 4.74
C ALA A 14 8.58 -8.94 3.54
N GLU A 15 7.25 -8.90 3.44
CA GLU A 15 6.53 -8.39 2.26
C GLU A 15 5.81 -7.06 2.51
N TYR A 16 5.42 -6.80 3.77
CA TYR A 16 4.55 -5.68 4.10
C TYR A 16 5.15 -4.78 5.18
N CYS A 17 4.87 -3.48 5.08
CA CYS A 17 5.23 -2.51 6.11
C CYS A 17 4.16 -2.42 7.21
N THR A 18 4.53 -1.87 8.37
CA THR A 18 3.70 -1.69 9.57
C THR A 18 2.43 -0.86 9.34
N TYR A 19 2.44 -0.01 8.32
CA TYR A 19 1.28 0.79 7.94
C TYR A 19 0.26 -0.01 7.14
N CYS A 20 0.71 -1.04 6.41
CA CYS A 20 -0.14 -1.87 5.57
C CYS A 20 -0.59 -3.14 6.31
N TYR A 21 0.26 -3.72 7.15
CA TYR A 21 0.04 -5.04 7.74
C TYR A 21 0.58 -5.11 9.17
N ARG A 22 -0.25 -5.58 10.10
CA ARG A 22 0.07 -5.74 11.52
C ARG A 22 -0.70 -6.92 12.10
N ASP A 23 -0.02 -7.67 12.96
CA ASP A 23 -0.54 -8.82 13.70
C ASP A 23 -1.20 -9.86 12.78
N GLY A 24 -0.57 -10.12 11.63
CA GLY A 24 -1.04 -11.10 10.66
C GLY A 24 -2.20 -10.62 9.79
N ARG A 25 -2.50 -9.32 9.78
CA ARG A 25 -3.68 -8.76 9.10
C ARG A 25 -3.40 -7.42 8.43
N PHE A 26 -4.06 -7.16 7.31
CA PHE A 26 -4.04 -5.83 6.72
C PHE A 26 -4.75 -4.83 7.65
N THR A 27 -4.15 -3.65 7.81
CA THR A 27 -4.71 -2.55 8.61
C THR A 27 -6.01 -2.01 8.02
N GLU A 28 -6.18 -2.13 6.70
CA GLU A 28 -7.40 -1.78 5.97
C GLU A 28 -7.87 -2.98 5.12
N PRO A 29 -8.53 -3.99 5.72
CA PRO A 29 -8.87 -5.24 5.02
C PRO A 29 -9.91 -5.05 3.91
N ASP A 30 -10.82 -4.10 4.07
CA ASP A 30 -11.89 -3.81 3.10
C ASP A 30 -11.47 -2.82 2.02
N LEU A 31 -10.23 -2.32 2.07
CA LEU A 31 -9.71 -1.42 1.05
C LEU A 31 -9.62 -2.17 -0.27
N THR A 32 -10.36 -1.69 -1.27
CA THR A 32 -10.29 -2.21 -2.63
C THR A 32 -9.11 -1.60 -3.39
N ARG A 33 -8.67 -2.26 -4.47
CA ARG A 33 -7.59 -1.74 -5.32
C ARG A 33 -7.89 -0.34 -5.85
N GLY A 34 -9.13 -0.08 -6.27
CA GLY A 34 -9.54 1.24 -6.77
C GLY A 34 -9.47 2.32 -5.69
N GLN A 35 -9.91 2.02 -4.46
CA GLN A 35 -9.79 2.95 -3.33
C GLN A 35 -8.32 3.18 -2.94
N ALA A 36 -7.49 2.13 -2.98
CA ALA A 36 -6.05 2.24 -2.73
C ALA A 36 -5.38 3.17 -3.76
N VAL A 37 -5.71 3.04 -5.05
CA VAL A 37 -5.22 3.92 -6.12
C VAL A 37 -5.55 5.37 -5.79
N ALA A 38 -6.83 5.69 -5.56
CA ALA A 38 -7.26 7.07 -5.30
C ALA A 38 -6.58 7.66 -4.04
N LYS A 39 -6.50 6.87 -2.96
CA LYS A 39 -5.88 7.28 -1.69
C LYS A 39 -4.39 7.59 -1.85
N TYR A 40 -3.63 6.66 -2.42
CA TYR A 40 -2.18 6.84 -2.56
C TYR A 40 -1.81 7.83 -3.66
N ALA A 41 -2.60 7.92 -4.74
CA ALA A 41 -2.40 8.91 -5.79
C ALA A 41 -2.56 10.33 -5.26
N THR A 42 -3.58 10.58 -4.42
CA THR A 42 -3.77 11.88 -3.78
C THR A 42 -2.57 12.28 -2.91
N MET A 43 -2.07 11.34 -2.11
CA MET A 43 -0.88 11.55 -1.27
C MET A 43 0.37 11.80 -2.13
N MET A 44 0.58 11.01 -3.17
CA MET A 44 1.74 11.11 -4.06
C MET A 44 1.72 12.42 -4.86
N ALA A 45 0.58 12.80 -5.43
CA ALA A 45 0.38 14.05 -6.14
C ALA A 45 0.73 15.26 -5.26
N SER A 46 0.23 15.25 -4.01
CA SER A 46 0.51 16.31 -3.03
C SER A 46 1.99 16.37 -2.64
N ASN A 47 2.62 15.21 -2.40
CA ASN A 47 4.01 15.14 -1.94
C ASN A 47 5.02 15.46 -3.04
N LEU A 48 4.73 15.07 -4.29
CA LEU A 48 5.63 15.26 -5.43
C LEU A 48 5.30 16.50 -6.27
N GLY A 49 4.16 17.16 -6.01
CA GLY A 49 3.69 18.29 -6.80
C GLY A 49 3.36 17.92 -8.25
N ILE A 50 2.90 16.69 -8.48
CA ILE A 50 2.55 16.17 -9.82
C ILE A 50 1.03 16.14 -10.03
N PRO A 51 0.55 16.14 -11.28
CA PRO A 51 -0.87 15.94 -11.58
C PRO A 51 -1.40 14.62 -11.02
N ILE A 52 -2.67 14.62 -10.60
CA ILE A 52 -3.31 13.46 -9.98
C ILE A 52 -3.36 12.27 -10.94
N GLU A 53 -3.61 12.52 -12.23
CA GLU A 53 -3.69 11.49 -13.25
C GLU A 53 -2.35 10.75 -13.39
N LYS A 54 -1.24 11.50 -13.34
CA LYS A 54 0.11 10.93 -13.36
C LYS A 54 0.40 10.12 -12.09
N ALA A 55 -0.06 10.61 -10.94
CA ALA A 55 0.07 9.89 -9.68
C ALA A 55 -0.76 8.59 -9.68
N GLU A 56 -1.96 8.60 -10.26
CA GLU A 56 -2.82 7.43 -10.41
C GLU A 56 -2.14 6.36 -11.28
N GLU A 57 -1.59 6.73 -12.44
CA GLU A 57 -0.85 5.80 -13.31
C GLU A 57 0.33 5.16 -12.57
N MET A 58 1.13 5.97 -11.87
CA MET A 58 2.27 5.49 -11.09
C MET A 58 1.81 4.53 -9.98
N VAL A 59 0.81 4.92 -9.20
CA VAL A 59 0.27 4.09 -8.11
C VAL A 59 -0.32 2.79 -8.66
N GLN A 60 -1.05 2.82 -9.78
CA GLN A 60 -1.57 1.61 -10.41
C GLN A 60 -0.46 0.61 -10.76
N GLN A 61 0.67 1.10 -11.28
CA GLN A 61 1.84 0.27 -11.59
C GLN A 61 2.49 -0.29 -10.31
N TYR A 62 2.68 0.54 -9.28
CA TYR A 62 3.23 0.07 -8.01
C TYR A 62 2.35 -0.98 -7.34
N LEU A 63 1.03 -0.74 -7.29
CA LEU A 63 0.09 -1.69 -6.69
C LEU A 63 0.05 -3.01 -7.45
N ALA A 64 0.23 -3.01 -8.78
CA ALA A 64 0.26 -4.26 -9.57
C ALA A 64 1.43 -5.19 -9.24
N ALA A 65 2.52 -4.66 -8.66
CA ALA A 65 3.67 -5.45 -8.22
C ALA A 65 3.52 -6.03 -6.81
N LEU A 66 2.47 -5.66 -6.07
CA LEU A 66 2.27 -6.11 -4.70
C LEU A 66 1.37 -7.36 -4.66
N PRO A 67 1.75 -8.43 -3.93
CA PRO A 67 0.98 -9.68 -3.89
C PRO A 67 -0.48 -9.49 -3.47
N ARG A 68 -0.76 -8.55 -2.56
CA ARG A 68 -2.11 -8.18 -2.12
C ARG A 68 -3.07 -7.83 -3.26
N TRP A 69 -2.57 -7.26 -4.36
CA TRP A 69 -3.39 -6.75 -5.47
C TRP A 69 -3.18 -7.53 -6.77
N GLN A 70 -2.45 -8.64 -6.72
CA GLN A 70 -2.41 -9.60 -7.81
C GLN A 70 -3.66 -10.48 -7.70
N GLU A 71 -4.59 -10.29 -8.64
CA GLU A 71 -5.68 -11.25 -8.88
C GLU A 71 -5.15 -12.50 -9.59
#